data_AF-A0A4R6UT17-F1
#
_entry.id   AF-A0A4R6UT17-F1
#
_cell.length_a   1.000
_cell.length_b   1.000
_cell.length_c   1.000
_cell.angle_alpha   90.00
_cell.angle_beta   90.00
_cell.angle_gamma   90.00
#
_symmetry.space_group_name_H-M   'P 1'
#
loop_
_entity.id
_entity.type
_entity.pdbx_description
1 polymer ?
#
loop_
_entity_poly.entity_id
_entity_poly.type
_entity_poly.pdbx_seq_one_letter_code
_entity_poly.pdbx_strand_id
1 'polypeptide(L)' 'MSQIDTDWLMATMNDALSEMENLVEELEADPDSAEETLQEKLPAVYAKLNYAWHTRILGPGAIDTIDHDALVSFPNDFDL' A
#
# COMPACT_ATOMS: atom_id res chain seq x y z
N MET A 1 -3.98 -5.03 24.80
CA MET A 1 -3.76 -5.51 23.42
C MET A 1 -4.16 -4.37 22.51
N SER A 2 -3.29 -3.96 21.59
CA SER A 2 -3.69 -2.98 20.59
C SER A 2 -4.62 -3.65 19.59
N GLN A 3 -5.79 -3.07 19.34
CA GLN A 3 -6.76 -3.60 18.41
C GLN A 3 -6.56 -2.94 17.04
N ILE A 4 -6.76 -3.71 15.97
CA ILE A 4 -6.76 -3.19 14.60
C ILE A 4 -7.99 -2.28 14.42
N ASP A 5 -7.78 -1.12 13.81
CA ASP A 5 -8.83 -0.27 13.26
C ASP A 5 -9.28 -0.86 11.92
N THR A 6 -10.33 -1.67 11.97
CA THR A 6 -10.82 -2.40 10.79
C THR A 6 -11.36 -1.46 9.71
N ASP A 7 -12.03 -0.37 10.08
CA ASP A 7 -12.61 0.55 9.10
C ASP A 7 -11.49 1.28 8.34
N TRP A 8 -10.47 1.74 9.07
CA TRP A 8 -9.29 2.35 8.46
C TRP A 8 -8.48 1.37 7.61
N LEU A 9 -8.28 0.15 8.12
CA LEU A 9 -7.61 -0.90 7.36
C LEU A 9 -8.36 -1.20 6.06
N MET A 10 -9.69 -1.29 6.09
CA MET A 10 -10.47 -1.51 4.88
C MET A 10 -10.37 -0.34 3.90
N ALA A 11 -10.38 0.91 4.38
CA ALA A 11 -10.20 2.08 3.52
C ALA A 11 -8.84 2.04 2.79
N THR A 12 -7.76 1.84 3.54
CA THR A 12 -6.39 1.80 2.98
C THR A 12 -6.13 0.57 2.10
N MET A 13 -6.77 -0.56 2.39
CA MET A 13 -6.73 -1.75 1.52
C MET A 13 -7.48 -1.53 0.22
N ASN A 14 -8.62 -0.82 0.23
CA ASN A 14 -9.31 -0.45 -1.01
C ASN A 14 -8.47 0.51 -1.85
N ASP A 15 -7.76 1.45 -1.23
CA ASP A 15 -6.83 2.33 -1.95
C ASP A 15 -5.69 1.55 -2.63
N ALA A 16 -5.15 0.52 -1.95
CA ALA A 16 -4.14 -0.38 -2.52
C ALA A 16 -4.71 -1.25 -3.65
N LEU A 17 -5.95 -1.75 -3.48
CA LEU A 17 -6.65 -2.51 -4.50
C LEU A 17 -6.87 -1.68 -5.77
N SER A 18 -7.38 -0.45 -5.65
CA SER A 18 -7.59 0.42 -6.80
C SER A 18 -6.30 0.72 -7.56
N GLU A 19 -5.17 0.87 -6.86
CA GLU A 19 -3.87 1.06 -7.51
C GLU A 19 -3.43 -0.21 -8.27
N MET A 20 -3.67 -1.39 -7.68
CA MET A 20 -3.38 -2.66 -8.32
C MET A 20 -4.28 -2.92 -9.54
N GLU A 21 -5.57 -2.59 -9.45
CA GLU A 21 -6.51 -2.69 -10.57
C GLU A 21 -6.05 -1.82 -11.75
N ASN A 22 -5.67 -0.56 -11.50
CA ASN A 22 -5.13 0.32 -12.53
C ASN A 22 -3.85 -0.25 -13.18
N LEU A 23 -2.93 -0.79 -12.36
CA LEU A 23 -1.73 -1.44 -12.87
C LEU A 23 -2.07 -2.63 -13.77
N VAL A 24 -3.02 -3.48 -13.36
CA VAL A 24 -3.44 -4.63 -14.17
C VAL A 24 -4.08 -4.17 -15.48
N GLU A 25 -4.97 -3.17 -15.44
CA GLU A 25 -5.60 -2.61 -16.65
C GLU A 25 -4.58 -2.12 -17.67
N GLU A 26 -3.50 -1.48 -17.22
CA GLU A 26 -2.43 -1.00 -18.10
C GLU A 26 -1.59 -2.13 -18.69
N LEU A 27 -1.27 -3.15 -17.88
CA LEU A 27 -0.57 -4.35 -18.36
C LEU A 27 -1.42 -5.13 -19.38
N GLU A 28 -2.74 -5.15 -19.21
CA GLU A 28 -3.66 -5.75 -20.18
C GLU A 28 -3.76 -4.94 -21.48
N ALA A 29 -3.70 -3.62 -21.38
CA ALA A 29 -3.75 -2.72 -22.54
C ALA A 29 -2.47 -2.76 -23.40
N ASP A 30 -1.30 -2.88 -22.76
CA ASP A 30 0.00 -2.98 -23.45
C ASP A 30 0.95 -3.98 -22.76
N PRO A 31 0.81 -5.29 -23.05
CA PRO A 31 1.66 -6.33 -22.46
C PRO A 31 3.14 -6.21 -22.81
N ASP A 32 3.48 -5.56 -23.94
CA ASP A 32 4.88 -5.42 -24.38
C ASP A 32 5.63 -4.38 -23.50
N SER A 33 4.90 -3.47 -22.85
CA SER A 33 5.43 -2.48 -21.90
C SER A 33 5.62 -3.00 -20.46
N ALA A 34 5.34 -4.28 -20.20
CA ALA A 34 5.17 -4.79 -18.84
C ALA A 34 6.34 -4.51 -17.88
N GLU A 35 7.59 -4.59 -18.35
CA GLU A 35 8.76 -4.32 -17.51
C GLU A 35 8.81 -2.85 -17.05
N GLU A 36 8.58 -1.90 -17.96
CA GLU A 36 8.55 -0.47 -17.66
C GLU A 36 7.37 -0.14 -16.74
N THR A 37 6.18 -0.61 -17.09
CA THR A 37 4.96 -0.41 -16.29
C THR A 37 5.10 -0.94 -14.87
N LEU A 38 5.71 -2.12 -14.68
CA LEU A 38 5.97 -2.65 -13.34
C LEU A 38 7.00 -1.81 -12.57
N GLN A 39 8.09 -1.38 -13.22
CA GLN A 39 9.10 -0.55 -12.55
C GLN A 39 8.53 0.80 -12.09
N GLU A 40 7.64 1.39 -12.88
CA GLU A 40 7.04 2.69 -12.58
C GLU A 40 5.92 2.61 -11.53
N LYS A 41 5.04 1.60 -11.61
CA LYS A 41 3.76 1.61 -10.89
C LYS A 41 3.66 0.62 -9.74
N LEU A 42 4.36 -0.50 -9.81
CA LEU A 42 4.36 -1.46 -8.71
C LEU A 42 4.86 -0.87 -7.37
N PRO A 43 5.84 0.07 -7.34
CA PRO A 43 6.21 0.76 -6.11
C PRO A 43 5.06 1.48 -5.41
N ALA A 44 4.09 2.03 -6.15
CA ALA A 44 2.93 2.71 -5.57
C ALA A 44 1.98 1.72 -4.86
N VAL A 45 1.80 0.53 -5.44
CA VAL A 45 1.04 -0.55 -4.80
C VAL A 45 1.70 -0.97 -3.49
N TYR A 46 3.02 -1.20 -3.49
CA TYR A 46 3.75 -1.53 -2.27
C TYR A 46 3.66 -0.42 -1.22
N ALA A 47 3.82 0.85 -1.61
CA ALA A 47 3.71 1.98 -0.70
C ALA A 47 2.34 1.99 0.01
N LYS A 48 1.25 1.73 -0.71
CA LYS A 48 -0.11 1.67 -0.14
C LYS A 48 -0.33 0.46 0.77
N LEU A 49 0.20 -0.71 0.40
CA LEU A 49 0.15 -1.90 1.26
C LEU A 49 0.93 -1.69 2.57
N ASN A 50 2.12 -1.10 2.47
CA ASN A 50 2.94 -0.74 3.62
C ASN A 50 2.22 0.28 4.50
N TYR A 51 1.59 1.29 3.89
CA TYR A 51 0.78 2.27 4.60
C TYR A 51 -0.38 1.64 5.36
N ALA A 52 -1.13 0.73 4.73
CA ALA A 52 -2.19 -0.01 5.38
C ALA A 52 -1.67 -0.81 6.59
N TRP A 53 -0.50 -1.45 6.45
CA TRP A 53 0.13 -2.17 7.57
C TRP A 53 0.52 -1.24 8.71
N HIS A 54 1.27 -0.18 8.44
CA HIS A 54 1.81 0.72 9.48
C HIS A 54 0.72 1.51 10.21
N THR A 55 -0.40 1.78 9.54
CA THR A 55 -1.52 2.53 10.13
C THR A 55 -2.60 1.64 10.74
N ARG A 56 -2.55 0.30 10.59
CA ARG A 56 -3.60 -0.65 11.01
C ARG A 56 -4.07 -0.54 12.47
N ILE A 57 -3.22 -0.03 13.36
CA ILE A 57 -3.50 0.12 14.79
C ILE A 57 -3.87 1.56 15.16
N LEU A 58 -3.13 2.53 14.63
CA LEU A 58 -3.29 3.96 14.98
C LEU A 58 -4.36 4.65 14.14
N GLY A 59 -4.86 3.98 13.09
CA GLY A 59 -5.82 4.53 12.16
C GLY A 59 -5.26 5.79 11.46
N PRO A 60 -6.10 6.80 11.19
CA PRO A 60 -5.65 8.04 10.56
C PRO A 60 -4.64 8.83 11.41
N GLY A 61 -4.61 8.63 12.74
CA GLY A 61 -3.66 9.30 13.64
C GLY A 61 -2.21 8.84 13.47
N ALA A 62 -1.96 7.79 12.69
CA ALA A 62 -0.62 7.36 12.35
C ALA A 62 0.19 8.46 11.62
N ILE A 63 -0.47 9.30 10.83
CA ILE A 63 0.19 10.36 10.04
C ILE A 63 0.84 11.44 10.92
N ASP A 64 0.34 11.62 12.13
CA ASP A 64 0.83 12.62 13.08
C ASP A 64 1.98 12.08 13.95
N THR A 65 2.27 10.77 13.87
CA THR A 65 3.11 10.07 14.86
C THR A 65 4.21 9.21 14.23
N ILE A 66 4.00 8.71 13.02
CA ILE A 66 4.96 7.92 12.25
C ILE A 66 5.54 8.81 11.15
N ASP A 67 6.85 8.72 10.95
CA ASP A 67 7.53 9.40 9.85
C ASP A 67 6.96 8.98 8.48
N HIS A 68 6.92 9.91 7.53
CA HIS A 68 6.29 9.65 6.23
C HIS A 68 6.98 8.53 5.44
N ASP A 69 8.31 8.47 5.46
CA ASP A 69 9.05 7.43 4.77
C ASP A 69 8.84 6.08 5.45
N ALA A 70 8.77 6.09 6.79
CA ALA A 70 8.45 4.90 7.57
C ALA A 70 7.07 4.32 7.21
N LEU A 71 6.06 5.18 7.02
CA LEU A 71 4.69 4.79 6.66
C LEU A 71 4.61 4.02 5.33
N VAL A 72 5.49 4.29 4.38
CA VAL A 72 5.45 3.64 3.05
C VAL A 72 6.58 2.62 2.84
N SER A 73 7.50 2.51 3.79
CA SER A 73 8.60 1.53 3.77
C SER A 73 8.15 0.11 4.11
N PHE A 74 8.89 -0.88 3.62
CA PHE A 74 8.63 -2.29 3.94
C PHE A 74 8.64 -2.51 5.47
N PRO A 75 7.64 -3.20 6.05
CA PRO A 75 7.56 -3.28 7.51
C PRO A 75 8.63 -4.20 8.09
N ASN A 76 9.32 -3.71 9.13
CA ASN A 76 10.38 -4.46 9.82
C ASN A 76 9.83 -5.60 10.70
N ASP A 77 8.53 -5.56 11.03
CA ASP A 77 7.81 -6.56 11.84
C ASP A 77 7.03 -7.57 10.99
N PHE A 78 7.18 -7.53 9.66
CA PHE A 78 6.51 -8.43 8.72
C PHE A 78 7.40 -9.65 8.43
N ASP A 79 7.16 -10.74 9.17
CA ASP A 79 7.81 -12.03 8.91
C ASP A 79 7.14 -12.71 7.70
N LEU A 80 7.91 -12.95 6.64
CA LEU A 80 7.54 -13.71 5.44
C LEU A 80 7.88 -15.20 5.57
#